data_AF-A0A7V6Q0U9-F1
#
_entry.id   AF-A0A7V6Q0U9-F1
#
_cell.length_a   1.000
_cell.length_b   1.000
_cell.length_c   1.000
_cell.angle_alpha   90.00
_cell.angle_beta   90.00
_cell.angle_gamma   90.00
#
_symmetry.space_group_name_H-M   'P 1'
#
loop_
_entity.id
_entity.type
_entity.pdbx_description
1 polymer ?
#
loop_
_entity_poly.entity_id
_entity_poly.type
_entity_poly.pdbx_seq_one_letter_code
_entity_poly.pdbx_strand_id
1 'polypeptide(L)'
;MARDLQDYLLVSMGVSVILVKVEDIKSYLRIAENTIVLTEKNEVPELGKKLNVCRSYRLIVEKNRIIICGNNAKGTGQGSYYLEDLMNLKEAPIWRFVM
;
A
#
# COMPACT_ATOMS: atom_id res chain seq x y z
N MET A 1 10.98 4.12 2.48
CA MET A 1 9.60 3.56 2.48
C MET A 1 9.46 2.41 1.52
N ALA A 2 9.54 2.60 0.20
CA ALA A 2 9.37 1.49 -0.74
C ALA A 2 10.45 0.40 -0.63
N ARG A 3 11.71 0.80 -0.36
CA ARG A 3 12.81 -0.13 -0.05
C ARG A 3 12.59 -0.87 1.27
N ASP A 4 12.11 -0.18 2.31
CA ASP A 4 11.85 -0.82 3.61
C ASP A 4 10.79 -1.93 3.48
N LEU A 5 9.71 -1.68 2.73
CA LEU A 5 8.69 -2.71 2.46
C LEU A 5 9.24 -3.86 1.60
N GLN A 6 10.09 -3.57 0.60
CA GLN A 6 10.77 -4.61 -0.19
C GLN A 6 11.64 -5.49 0.71
N ASP A 7 12.42 -4.88 1.60
CA ASP A 7 13.29 -5.60 2.54
C ASP A 7 12.45 -6.43 3.52
N TYR A 8 11.33 -5.90 4.03
CA TYR A 8 10.39 -6.64 4.87
C TYR A 8 9.82 -7.87 4.16
N LEU A 9 9.36 -7.73 2.92
CA LEU A 9 8.81 -8.84 2.13
C LEU A 9 9.85 -9.94 1.93
N LEU A 10 11.10 -9.56 1.68
CA LEU A 10 12.18 -10.51 1.53
C LEU A 10 12.51 -11.22 2.85
N VAL A 11 12.73 -10.46 3.93
CA VAL A 11 13.25 -10.98 5.20
C VAL A 11 12.18 -11.71 6.02
N SER A 12 10.99 -11.12 6.13
CA SER A 12 9.94 -11.63 7.02
C SER A 12 8.97 -12.56 6.32
N MET A 13 8.67 -12.31 5.03
CA MET A 13 7.71 -13.10 4.25
C MET A 13 8.38 -14.09 3.30
N GLY A 14 9.69 -14.00 3.08
CA GLY A 14 10.41 -14.86 2.12
C GLY A 14 10.04 -14.58 0.66
N VAL A 15 9.49 -13.41 0.35
CA VAL A 15 9.03 -13.02 -0.99
C VAL A 15 9.98 -11.99 -1.59
N SER A 16 10.70 -12.38 -2.63
CA SER A 16 11.55 -11.45 -3.40
C SER A 16 10.72 -10.69 -4.43
N VAL A 17 10.84 -9.36 -4.43
CA VAL A 17 10.13 -8.46 -5.35
C VAL A 17 11.07 -7.45 -5.99
N ILE A 18 10.72 -6.98 -7.19
CA ILE A 18 11.44 -5.91 -7.88
C ILE A 18 10.82 -4.56 -7.51
N LEU A 19 11.65 -3.61 -7.12
CA LEU A 19 11.23 -2.23 -6.91
C LEU A 19 11.33 -1.44 -8.22
N VAL A 20 10.19 -0.94 -8.70
CA VAL A 20 10.09 -0.14 -9.93
C VAL A 20 9.65 1.27 -9.58
N LYS A 21 10.39 2.28 -10.07
CA LYS A 21 9.93 3.67 -10.06
C LYS A 21 9.15 3.94 -11.34
N VAL A 22 8.01 4.57 -11.20
CA VAL A 22 7.10 4.86 -12.30
C VAL A 22 6.84 6.37 -12.30
N GLU A 23 6.93 7.01 -13.47
CA GLU A 23 6.70 8.44 -13.61
C GLU A 23 5.20 8.79 -13.61
N ASP A 24 4.37 7.94 -14.20
CA ASP A 24 2.91 8.08 -14.23
C ASP A 24 2.22 6.86 -13.59
N ILE A 25 1.95 6.97 -12.30
CA ILE A 25 1.26 5.92 -11.54
C ILE A 25 -0.15 5.69 -12.08
N LYS A 26 -0.86 6.73 -12.53
CA LYS A 26 -2.24 6.62 -12.98
C LYS A 26 -2.35 5.76 -14.24
N SER A 27 -1.42 5.93 -15.18
CA SER A 27 -1.33 5.07 -16.37
C SER A 27 -0.89 3.65 -16.01
N TYR A 28 0.09 3.51 -15.11
CA TYR A 28 0.57 2.20 -14.66
C TYR A 28 -0.53 1.37 -13.97
N LEU A 29 -1.39 2.01 -13.17
CA LEU A 29 -2.54 1.36 -12.54
C LEU A 29 -3.53 0.75 -13.56
N ARG A 30 -3.50 1.10 -14.85
CA ARG A 30 -4.37 0.46 -15.84
C ARG A 30 -3.88 -0.91 -16.28
N ILE A 31 -2.58 -1.15 -16.20
CA ILE A 31 -1.93 -2.35 -16.74
C ILE A 31 -1.27 -3.21 -15.67
N ALA A 32 -0.97 -2.65 -14.50
CA ALA A 32 -0.25 -3.35 -13.46
C ALA A 32 -1.09 -4.48 -12.86
N GLU A 33 -0.51 -5.68 -12.76
CA GLU A 33 -1.10 -6.83 -12.08
C GLU A 33 -0.04 -7.46 -11.17
N ASN A 34 -0.49 -8.14 -10.11
CA ASN A 34 0.35 -8.78 -9.11
C ASN A 34 1.39 -7.83 -8.49
N THR A 35 0.95 -6.61 -8.19
CA THR A 35 1.82 -5.53 -7.69
C THR A 35 1.27 -4.90 -6.41
N ILE A 36 2.20 -4.39 -5.61
CA ILE A 36 1.90 -3.44 -4.53
C ILE A 36 2.28 -2.05 -5.03
N VAL A 37 1.31 -1.16 -5.14
CA VAL A 37 1.50 0.20 -5.65
C VAL A 37 1.50 1.17 -4.48
N LEU A 38 2.59 1.92 -4.34
CA LEU A 38 2.70 3.02 -3.38
C LEU A 38 2.51 4.33 -4.14
N THR A 39 1.56 5.15 -3.72
CA THR A 39 1.24 6.43 -4.37
C THR A 39 0.74 7.47 -3.39
N GLU A 40 0.67 8.71 -3.84
CA GLU A 40 0.15 9.85 -3.10
C GLU A 40 -1.12 10.42 -3.76
N LYS A 41 -1.95 11.11 -2.96
CA LYS A 41 -3.20 11.72 -3.42
C LYS A 41 -3.01 12.70 -4.58
N ASN A 42 -1.89 13.41 -4.64
CA ASN A 42 -1.58 14.35 -5.71
C ASN A 42 -1.31 13.65 -7.06
N GLU A 43 -0.80 12.42 -7.06
CA GLU A 43 -0.57 11.62 -8.26
C GLU A 43 -1.86 10.99 -8.75
N VAL A 44 -2.68 10.46 -7.83
CA VAL A 44 -3.94 9.78 -8.16
C VAL A 44 -5.08 10.25 -7.23
N PRO A 45 -5.68 11.43 -7.50
CA PRO A 45 -6.69 12.03 -6.62
C PRO A 45 -7.91 11.16 -6.36
N GLU A 46 -8.31 10.33 -7.34
CA GLU A 46 -9.44 9.42 -7.21
C GLU A 46 -9.27 8.37 -6.09
N LEU A 47 -8.03 7.93 -5.84
CA LEU A 47 -7.72 7.00 -4.75
C LEU A 47 -7.67 7.72 -3.41
N GLY A 48 -7.27 8.99 -3.39
CA GLY A 48 -7.15 9.81 -2.18
C GLY A 48 -8.39 10.64 -1.80
N LYS A 49 -9.57 10.41 -2.40
CA LYS A 49 -10.79 11.25 -2.21
C LYS A 49 -11.18 11.54 -0.75
N LYS A 50 -10.88 10.64 0.19
CA LYS A 50 -11.22 10.79 1.63
C LYS A 50 -10.04 11.20 2.52
N LEU A 51 -8.88 11.47 1.92
CA LEU A 51 -7.66 11.81 2.63
C LEU A 51 -7.57 13.32 2.79
N ASN A 52 -7.86 13.81 4.00
CA ASN A 52 -7.83 15.25 4.31
C ASN A 52 -6.80 15.59 5.40
N VAL A 53 -6.22 14.58 6.06
CA VAL A 53 -5.34 14.77 7.21
C VAL A 53 -3.92 14.31 6.84
N CYS A 54 -2.90 15.03 7.30
CA CYS A 54 -1.51 14.59 7.13
C CYS A 54 -1.32 13.19 7.73
N ARG A 55 -0.50 12.33 7.11
CA ARG A 55 -0.28 10.92 7.51
C ARG A 55 -1.47 9.97 7.36
N SER A 56 -2.64 10.45 6.94
CA SER A 56 -3.74 9.55 6.57
C SER A 56 -3.41 8.80 5.28
N TYR A 57 -3.92 7.57 5.18
CA TYR A 57 -3.74 6.70 4.02
C TYR A 57 -4.99 5.87 3.77
N ARG A 58 -5.08 5.32 2.55
CA ARG A 58 -6.05 4.29 2.18
C ARG A 58 -5.29 3.07 1.69
N LEU A 59 -5.60 1.92 2.27
CA LEU A 59 -5.24 0.62 1.75
C LEU A 59 -6.41 0.10 0.91
N ILE A 60 -6.17 -0.14 -0.37
CA ILE A 60 -7.17 -0.60 -1.34
C ILE A 60 -6.68 -1.95 -1.86
N VAL A 61 -7.45 -3.00 -1.60
CA VAL A 61 -7.16 -4.35 -2.08
C VAL A 61 -8.11 -4.64 -3.23
N GLU A 62 -7.53 -4.86 -4.40
CA GLU A 62 -8.25 -5.31 -5.59
C GLU A 62 -7.88 -6.77 -5.89
N LYS A 63 -8.56 -7.39 -6.86
CA LYS A 63 -8.39 -8.83 -7.16
C LYS A 63 -6.93 -9.25 -7.36
N ASN A 64 -6.13 -8.44 -8.08
CA ASN A 64 -4.75 -8.76 -8.46
C ASN A 64 -3.74 -7.71 -7.99
N ARG A 65 -4.08 -6.81 -7.06
CA ARG A 65 -3.12 -5.79 -6.59
C ARG A 65 -3.52 -5.20 -5.25
N ILE A 66 -2.52 -4.63 -4.59
CA ILE A 66 -2.71 -3.82 -3.39
C ILE A 66 -2.24 -2.40 -3.70
N ILE A 67 -3.03 -1.40 -3.35
CA ILE A 67 -2.68 0.01 -3.53
C ILE A 67 -2.68 0.69 -2.16
N ILE A 68 -1.57 1.34 -1.84
CA ILE A 68 -1.43 2.21 -0.68
C ILE A 68 -1.36 3.65 -1.19
N CYS A 69 -2.44 4.40 -0.97
CA CYS A 69 -2.52 5.81 -1.32
C CYS A 69 -2.42 6.66 -0.05
N GLY A 70 -1.35 7.41 0.11
CA GLY A 70 -1.19 8.37 1.21
C GLY A 70 -1.72 9.76 0.85
N ASN A 71 -2.10 10.55 1.85
CA ASN A 71 -2.34 11.99 1.62
C ASN A 71 -1.03 12.70 1.21
N ASN A 72 0.10 12.15 1.67
CA ASN A 72 1.47 12.51 1.33
C ASN A 72 2.37 11.30 1.54
N ALA A 73 3.66 11.42 1.20
CA ALA A 73 4.67 10.38 1.39
C ALA A 73 4.64 9.75 2.79
N LYS A 74 4.48 10.58 3.84
CA LYS A 74 4.39 10.08 5.22
C LYS A 74 3.18 9.17 5.42
N GLY A 75 2.03 9.54 4.87
CA GLY A 75 0.83 8.69 4.89
C GLY A 75 1.04 7.39 4.13
N THR A 76 1.67 7.44 2.96
CA THR A 76 1.96 6.23 2.16
C THR A 76 2.80 5.24 2.97
N GLY A 77 3.84 5.69 3.66
CA GLY A 77 4.61 4.80 4.53
C GLY A 77 3.85 4.28 5.74
N GLN A 78 2.96 5.07 6.35
CA GLN A 78 2.08 4.56 7.42
C GLN A 78 1.20 3.40 6.91
N GLY A 79 0.71 3.50 5.67
CA GLY A 79 -0.02 2.41 5.03
C GLY A 79 0.84 1.18 4.76
N SER A 80 2.13 1.36 4.44
CA SER A 80 3.08 0.25 4.30
C SER A 80 3.28 -0.48 5.63
N TYR A 81 3.56 0.23 6.73
CA TYR A 81 3.70 -0.40 8.05
C TYR A 81 2.43 -1.13 8.48
N TYR A 82 1.27 -0.56 8.21
CA TYR A 82 0.01 -1.25 8.49
C TYR A 82 -0.16 -2.53 7.65
N LEU A 83 0.29 -2.55 6.39
CA LEU A 83 0.29 -3.76 5.58
C LEU A 83 1.24 -4.83 6.16
N GLU A 84 2.42 -4.41 6.62
CA GLU A 84 3.37 -5.30 7.31
C GLU A 84 2.74 -5.90 8.56
N ASP A 85 2.09 -5.09 9.41
CA ASP A 85 1.37 -5.54 10.60
C ASP A 85 0.30 -6.58 10.25
N LEU A 86 -0.48 -6.35 9.19
CA LEU A 86 -1.49 -7.30 8.70
C LEU A 86 -0.86 -8.62 8.24
N MET A 87 0.28 -8.57 7.55
CA MET A 87 1.00 -9.77 7.09
C MET A 87 1.65 -10.56 8.24
N ASN A 88 2.02 -9.87 9.32
CA ASN A 88 2.54 -10.50 10.54
C ASN A 88 1.47 -11.23 11.36
N LEU A 89 0.18 -11.01 11.06
CA LEU A 89 -0.89 -11.77 11.71
C LEU A 89 -0.82 -13.23 11.26
N LYS A 90 -0.33 -14.10 12.16
CA LYS A 90 -0.33 -15.56 12.02
C LYS A 90 -1.74 -16.13 12.19
N GLU A 91 -2.63 -15.81 11.25
CA GLU A 91 -4.01 -16.34 11.14
C GLU A 91 -5.00 -15.96 12.27
N ALA A 92 -4.69 -14.99 13.15
CA ALA A 92 -5.61 -14.62 14.23
C ALA A 92 -6.56 -13.47 13.83
N PRO A 93 -7.90 -13.66 13.85
CA PRO A 93 -8.84 -12.55 13.69
C PRO A 93 -8.91 -11.77 15.01
N ILE A 94 -8.32 -10.59 15.08
CA ILE A 94 -8.30 -9.78 16.32
C ILE A 94 -9.58 -8.91 16.44
N TRP A 95 -10.75 -9.48 16.13
CA TRP A 95 -12.11 -8.91 16.26
C TRP A 95 -12.60 -8.02 15.09
N ARG A 96 -13.73 -8.42 14.48
CA ARG A 96 -14.56 -7.57 13.62
C ARG A 96 -16.01 -7.65 14.09
N PHE A 97 -16.41 -6.77 15.01
CA PHE A 97 -17.83 -6.48 15.20
C PHE A 97 -18.27 -5.60 14.03
N VAL A 98 -19.11 -6.16 13.15
CA VAL A 98 -19.88 -5.40 12.18
C VAL A 98 -21.27 -5.25 12.78
N MET A 99 -21.61 -4.04 13.20
CA MET A 99 -23.01 -3.63 13.39
C MET A 99 -23.62 -3.28 12.05
#